data_AF-A0A354RF03-F1
#
_entry.id   AF-A0A354RF03-F1
#
_cell.length_a   1.000
_cell.length_b   1.000
_cell.length_c   1.000
_cell.angle_alpha   90.00
_cell.angle_beta   90.00
_cell.angle_gamma   90.00
#
_symmetry.space_group_name_H-M   'P 1'
#
loop_
_entity.id
_entity.type
_entity.pdbx_description
1 polymer ?
#
loop_
_entity_poly.entity_id
_entity_poly.type
_entity_poly.pdbx_seq_one_letter_code
_entity_poly.pdbx_strand_id
1 'polypeptide(L)'
;MEILQEEKSPNGQLVATSFSSSGGGAAGYFHFNANLRKVDDKLHAPDVLMGKHPRWMAFYDIDVRWVDDQNLEVSYKQDQSPVYKENNAVKVKSKHGIRIHHLIGNESS
;
A
#
# COMPACT_ATOMS: atom_id res chain seq x y z
N MET A 1 1.87 12.60 -7.28
CA MET A 1 1.87 11.13 -7.10
C MET A 1 3.05 10.59 -7.87
N GLU A 2 3.77 9.66 -7.26
CA GLU A 2 4.98 9.05 -7.79
C GLU A 2 4.93 7.55 -7.52
N ILE A 3 5.29 6.75 -8.52
CA ILE A 3 5.37 5.29 -8.40
C ILE A 3 6.77 4.95 -7.90
N LEU A 4 6.86 4.16 -6.83
CA LEU A 4 8.12 3.72 -6.24
C LEU A 4 8.51 2.32 -6.73
N GLN A 5 7.53 1.43 -6.82
CA GLN A 5 7.66 0.08 -7.36
C GLN A 5 6.37 -0.31 -8.07
N GLU A 6 6.50 -1.08 -9.15
CA GLU A 6 5.36 -1.67 -9.84
C GLU A 6 5.70 -3.09 -10.29
N GLU A 7 4.86 -4.05 -9.91
CA GLU A 7 5.02 -5.46 -10.28
C GLU A 7 3.75 -6.03 -10.86
N LYS A 8 3.87 -6.69 -12.01
CA LYS A 8 2.78 -7.46 -12.62
C LYS A 8 2.67 -8.82 -11.96
N SER A 9 1.45 -9.31 -11.78
CA SER A 9 1.22 -10.70 -11.36
C SER A 9 1.87 -11.67 -12.36
N PRO A 10 2.22 -12.90 -11.93
CA PRO A 10 2.83 -13.89 -12.84
C PRO A 10 1.99 -14.17 -14.09
N ASN A 11 0.66 -14.16 -13.97
CA ASN A 11 -0.28 -14.27 -15.09
C ASN A 11 -0.53 -12.97 -15.89
N GLY A 12 0.07 -11.84 -15.48
CA GLY A 12 0.01 -10.54 -16.16
C GLY A 12 -1.32 -9.78 -16.07
N GLN A 13 -2.31 -10.27 -15.30
CA GLN A 13 -3.65 -9.66 -15.23
C GLN A 13 -3.76 -8.50 -14.23
N LEU A 14 -2.90 -8.52 -13.20
CA LEU A 14 -2.93 -7.57 -12.10
C LEU A 14 -1.61 -6.84 -11.98
N VAL A 15 -1.66 -5.67 -11.35
CA VAL A 15 -0.49 -4.86 -11.05
C VAL A 15 -0.56 -4.43 -9.59
N ALA A 16 0.49 -4.77 -8.85
CA ALA A 16 0.74 -4.25 -7.51
C ALA A 16 1.67 -3.04 -7.64
N THR A 17 1.33 -1.94 -6.98
CA THR A 17 2.08 -0.69 -7.06
C THR A 17 2.32 -0.14 -5.67
N SER A 18 3.57 0.11 -5.28
CA SER A 18 3.87 1.00 -4.16
C SER A 18 4.09 2.42 -4.68
N PHE A 19 3.57 3.41 -3.97
CA PHE A 19 3.56 4.79 -4.45
C PHE A 19 3.65 5.80 -3.30
N SER A 20 4.10 7.00 -3.63
CA SER A 20 3.98 8.19 -2.80
C SER A 20 2.95 9.15 -3.41
N SER A 21 2.23 9.88 -2.56
CA SER A 21 1.25 10.86 -3.02
C SER A 21 1.24 12.09 -2.12
N SER A 22 1.55 13.23 -2.73
CA SER A 22 1.40 14.55 -2.16
C SER A 22 0.28 15.33 -2.83
N GLY A 23 -0.31 16.26 -2.09
CA GLY A 23 -1.36 17.16 -2.57
C GLY A 23 -1.99 17.96 -1.45
N GLY A 24 -3.10 18.64 -1.73
CA GLY A 24 -3.76 19.52 -0.76
C GLY A 24 -3.21 20.96 -0.79
N GLY A 25 -4.06 21.92 -0.43
CA GLY A 25 -3.73 23.36 -0.44
C GLY A 25 -2.71 23.75 0.64
N ALA A 26 -2.95 24.84 1.37
CA ALA A 26 -1.97 25.43 2.29
C ALA A 26 -1.34 24.47 3.34
N ALA A 27 -2.03 23.40 3.74
CA ALA A 27 -1.51 22.43 4.71
C ALA A 27 -0.75 21.25 4.08
N GLY A 28 -0.95 20.97 2.78
CA GLY A 28 -0.41 19.79 2.11
C GLY A 28 -0.78 18.45 2.78
N TYR A 29 -0.42 17.37 2.10
CA TYR A 29 -0.27 16.05 2.67
C TYR A 29 0.82 15.34 1.88
N PHE A 30 1.47 14.37 2.51
CA PHE A 30 2.39 13.44 1.88
C PHE A 30 2.22 12.08 2.56
N HIS A 31 2.08 11.02 1.78
CA HIS A 31 1.94 9.67 2.31
C HIS A 31 2.46 8.63 1.33
N PHE A 32 2.73 7.44 1.85
CA PHE A 32 3.08 6.26 1.09
C PHE A 32 1.98 5.21 1.25
N ASN A 33 1.69 4.46 0.18
CA ASN A 33 0.81 3.29 0.26
C ASN A 33 1.08 2.29 -0.87
N ALA A 34 0.32 1.20 -0.85
CA ALA A 34 0.25 0.22 -1.92
C ALA A 34 -1.16 0.16 -2.54
N ASN A 35 -1.23 -0.17 -3.82
CA ASN A 35 -2.45 -0.43 -4.57
C ASN A 35 -2.34 -1.79 -5.28
N LEU A 36 -3.50 -2.43 -5.48
CA LEU A 36 -3.64 -3.59 -6.37
C LEU A 36 -4.78 -3.30 -7.34
N ARG A 37 -4.51 -3.38 -8.64
CA ARG A 37 -5.44 -3.05 -9.73
C ARG A 37 -5.30 -4.01 -10.89
N LYS A 38 -6.26 -4.01 -11.82
CA LYS A 38 -6.08 -4.69 -13.11
C LYS A 38 -5.10 -3.92 -13.99
N VAL A 39 -4.49 -4.62 -14.95
CA VAL A 39 -3.47 -4.03 -15.84
C VAL A 39 -3.99 -2.83 -16.65
N ASP A 40 -5.26 -2.85 -17.05
CA ASP A 40 -5.90 -1.78 -17.83
C ASP A 40 -6.47 -0.66 -16.96
N ASP A 41 -6.55 -0.86 -15.64
CA ASP A 41 -7.04 0.15 -14.70
C ASP A 41 -5.93 1.17 -14.40
N LYS A 42 -6.32 2.45 -14.32
CA LYS A 42 -5.42 3.50 -13.87
C LYS A 42 -5.20 3.41 -12.36
N LEU A 43 -3.98 3.76 -11.92
CA LEU A 43 -3.67 3.91 -10.50
C LEU A 43 -4.58 4.99 -9.87
N HIS A 44 -5.26 4.65 -8.78
CA HIS A 44 -6.17 5.53 -8.06
C HIS A 44 -5.73 5.66 -6.60
N ALA A 45 -5.18 6.82 -6.22
CA ALA A 45 -4.55 7.05 -4.91
C ALA A 45 -5.40 6.71 -3.67
N PRO A 46 -6.73 6.96 -3.66
CA PRO A 46 -7.57 6.58 -2.53
C PRO A 46 -7.83 5.07 -2.39
N ASP A 47 -7.59 4.28 -3.44
CA ASP A 47 -7.77 2.84 -3.44
C ASP A 47 -6.52 2.14 -2.89
N VAL A 48 -6.39 2.14 -1.57
CA VAL A 48 -5.19 1.70 -0.85
C VAL A 48 -5.35 0.31 -0.23
N LEU A 49 -4.24 -0.38 -0.01
CA LEU A 49 -4.22 -1.68 0.67
C LEU A 49 -4.10 -1.57 2.20
N MET A 50 -3.73 -0.40 2.71
CA MET A 50 -3.44 -0.19 4.14
C MET A 50 -3.96 1.17 4.62
N GLY A 51 -4.42 1.22 5.86
CA GLY A 51 -4.85 2.47 6.49
C GLY A 51 -6.35 2.73 6.37
N LYS A 52 -6.97 3.15 7.47
CA LYS A 52 -8.34 3.68 7.48
C LYS A 52 -8.43 5.02 6.72
N HIS A 53 -7.36 5.81 6.80
CA HIS A 53 -7.22 7.11 6.19
C HIS A 53 -6.10 7.08 5.16
N PRO A 54 -6.41 7.03 3.85
CA PRO A 54 -5.41 6.80 2.80
C PRO A 54 -4.33 7.89 2.73
N ARG A 55 -4.64 9.10 3.21
CA ARG A 55 -3.73 10.27 3.14
C ARG A 55 -2.80 10.44 4.34
N TRP A 56 -2.86 9.53 5.30
CA TRP A 56 -2.06 9.63 6.54
C TRP A 56 -0.68 9.03 6.33
N MET A 57 0.36 9.72 6.82
CA MET A 57 1.76 9.33 6.70
C MET A 57 2.15 8.29 7.76
N ALA A 58 1.41 7.18 7.80
CA ALA A 58 1.58 6.14 8.82
C ALA A 58 2.47 4.98 8.39
N PHE A 59 2.77 4.86 7.10
CA PHE A 59 3.50 3.75 6.49
C PHE A 59 4.67 4.28 5.66
N TYR A 60 5.76 3.52 5.58
CA TYR A 60 6.98 3.85 4.84
C TYR A 60 7.76 2.56 4.52
N ASP A 61 8.80 2.68 3.68
CA ASP A 61 9.61 1.56 3.20
C ASP A 61 8.76 0.41 2.61
N ILE A 62 7.82 0.76 1.73
CA ILE A 62 6.84 -0.19 1.19
C ILE A 62 7.41 -0.93 -0.01
N ASP A 63 7.44 -2.26 0.08
CA ASP A 63 7.77 -3.17 -1.00
C ASP A 63 6.58 -4.10 -1.31
N VAL A 64 6.34 -4.36 -2.59
CA VAL A 64 5.27 -5.24 -3.08
C VAL A 64 5.87 -6.39 -3.87
N ARG A 65 5.52 -7.63 -3.53
CA ARG A 65 6.10 -8.83 -4.13
C ARG A 65 5.06 -9.89 -4.41
N TRP A 66 4.97 -10.36 -5.65
CA TRP A 66 4.15 -11.52 -5.97
C TRP A 66 4.82 -12.83 -5.51
N VAL A 67 4.11 -13.63 -4.72
CA VAL A 67 4.55 -14.98 -4.35
C VAL A 67 4.10 -15.98 -5.42
N ASP A 68 2.86 -15.86 -5.87
CA ASP A 68 2.24 -16.62 -6.94
C ASP A 68 1.00 -15.87 -7.47
N ASP A 69 0.22 -16.50 -8.36
CA ASP A 69 -0.99 -15.90 -8.95
C ASP A 69 -2.16 -15.70 -7.96
N GLN A 70 -2.02 -16.08 -6.70
CA GLN A 70 -3.04 -15.99 -5.66
C GLN A 70 -2.58 -15.23 -4.41
N ASN A 71 -1.27 -14.98 -4.26
CA ASN A 71 -0.69 -14.43 -3.05
C ASN A 71 0.24 -13.25 -3.37
N LEU A 72 -0.10 -12.11 -2.80
CA LEU A 72 0.71 -10.88 -2.83
C LEU A 72 1.25 -10.61 -1.43
N GLU A 73 2.54 -10.35 -1.32
CA GLU A 73 3.15 -9.80 -0.11
C GLU A 73 3.27 -8.28 -0.24
N VAL A 74 2.93 -7.59 0.84
CA VAL A 74 3.15 -6.16 1.01
C VAL A 74 3.94 -5.99 2.29
N SER A 75 5.22 -5.66 2.16
CA SER A 75 6.10 -5.41 3.31
C SER A 75 6.29 -3.91 3.52
N TYR A 76 6.29 -3.48 4.78
CA TYR A 76 6.40 -2.06 5.12
C TYR A 76 6.76 -1.86 6.59
N LYS A 77 7.23 -0.66 6.91
CA LYS A 77 7.27 -0.15 8.29
C LYS A 77 6.07 0.74 8.56
N GLN A 78 5.70 0.86 9.84
CA GLN A 78 4.59 1.71 10.26
C GLN A 78 4.90 2.46 11.55
N ASP A 79 4.44 3.71 11.61
CA ASP A 79 4.54 4.55 12.81
C ASP A 79 3.59 4.01 13.90
N GLN A 80 4.15 3.66 15.05
CA GLN A 80 3.41 3.04 16.17
C GLN A 80 2.81 4.08 17.13
N SER A 81 2.94 5.37 16.85
CA SER A 81 2.40 6.44 17.67
C SER A 81 0.89 6.28 17.87
N PRO A 82 0.35 6.62 19.06
CA PRO A 82 -1.08 6.44 19.36
C PRO A 82 -2.03 7.09 18.34
N VAL A 83 -1.60 8.20 17.71
CA VAL A 83 -2.35 8.88 16.65
C VAL A 83 -2.66 7.97 15.45
N TYR A 84 -1.77 7.03 15.13
CA TYR A 84 -1.95 6.12 13.99
C TYR A 84 -2.60 4.78 14.36
N LYS A 85 -2.90 4.53 15.63
CA LYS A 85 -3.41 3.22 16.11
C LYS A 85 -4.64 2.74 15.34
N GLU A 86 -5.64 3.60 15.18
CA GLU A 86 -6.85 3.25 14.41
C GLU A 86 -6.57 3.08 12.91
N ASN A 87 -5.69 3.93 12.36
CA ASN A 87 -5.32 3.86 10.96
C ASN A 87 -4.60 2.54 10.65
N ASN A 88 -3.63 2.17 11.47
CA ASN A 88 -2.79 0.99 11.28
C ASN A 88 -3.54 -0.32 11.48
N ALA A 89 -4.69 -0.32 12.17
CA ALA A 89 -5.53 -1.50 12.33
C ALA A 89 -6.20 -1.97 11.02
N VAL A 90 -6.31 -1.10 10.01
CA VAL A 90 -6.96 -1.45 8.73
C VAL A 90 -5.95 -1.95 7.73
N LYS A 91 -6.18 -3.18 7.24
CA LYS A 91 -5.39 -3.89 6.24
C LYS A 91 -6.32 -4.68 5.33
N VAL A 92 -6.23 -4.45 4.02
CA VAL A 92 -7.00 -5.21 3.02
C VAL A 92 -6.41 -6.60 2.95
N LYS A 93 -7.17 -7.62 3.37
CA LYS A 93 -6.70 -9.03 3.41
C LYS A 93 -6.83 -9.74 2.06
N SER A 94 -7.70 -9.25 1.19
CA SER A 94 -7.90 -9.81 -0.14
C SER A 94 -8.50 -8.80 -1.11
N LYS A 95 -8.11 -8.85 -2.38
CA LYS A 95 -8.70 -8.04 -3.45
C LYS A 95 -8.52 -8.73 -4.80
N HIS A 96 -9.54 -8.67 -5.67
CA HIS A 96 -9.54 -9.35 -6.98
C HIS A 96 -9.23 -10.86 -6.92
N GLY A 97 -9.63 -11.54 -5.84
CA GLY A 97 -9.32 -12.97 -5.64
C GLY A 97 -7.90 -13.26 -5.15
N ILE A 98 -7.06 -12.24 -4.98
CA ILE A 98 -5.71 -12.34 -4.42
C ILE A 98 -5.76 -12.20 -2.90
N ARG A 99 -5.03 -13.06 -2.20
CA ARG A 99 -4.79 -12.97 -0.76
C ARG A 99 -3.57 -12.07 -0.52
N ILE A 100 -3.69 -11.13 0.42
CA ILE A 100 -2.68 -10.11 0.67
C ILE A 100 -2.07 -10.33 2.05
N HIS A 101 -0.77 -10.61 2.06
CA HIS A 101 0.03 -10.86 3.26
C HIS A 101 0.75 -9.58 3.63
N HIS A 102 0.38 -9.00 4.77
CA HIS A 102 0.99 -7.78 5.29
C HIS A 102 2.15 -8.13 6.22
N LEU A 103 3.36 -7.77 5.82
CA LEU A 103 4.59 -8.07 6.56
C LEU A 103 5.12 -6.76 7.18
N ILE A 104 4.96 -6.64 8.50
CA ILE A 104 5.37 -5.42 9.22
C ILE A 104 6.83 -5.57 9.65
N GLY A 105 7.70 -4.72 9.13
CA GLY A 105 9.08 -4.60 9.60
C GLY A 105 9.11 -3.90 10.95
N ASN A 106 9.81 -4.48 11.93
CA ASN A 106 10.07 -3.80 13.19
C ASN A 106 11.13 -2.72 12.97
N GLU A 107 10.84 -1.48 13.37
CA GLU A 107 11.92 -0.58 13.76
C GLU A 107 12.37 -0.99 15.16
N SER A 108 13.60 -1.50 15.26
CA SER A 108 14.30 -1.54 16.53
C SER A 108 14.36 -0.10 17.04
N SER A 109 13.67 0.16 18.15
CA SER A 109 13.68 1.44 18.87
C SER A 109 15.09 1.84 19.30
#